data_AF-A0A7V5ELE7-F1
#
_entry.id   AF-A0A7V5ELE7-F1
#
_cell.length_a   1.000
_cell.length_b   1.000
_cell.length_c   1.000
_cell.angle_alpha   90.00
_cell.angle_beta   90.00
_cell.angle_gamma   90.00
#
_symmetry.space_group_name_H-M   'P 1'
#
loop_
_entity.id
_entity.type
_entity.pdbx_description
1 polymer ?
#
loop_
_entity_poly.entity_id
_entity_poly.type
_entity_poly.pdbx_seq_one_letter_code
_entity_poly.pdbx_strand_id
1 'polypeptide(L)'
;MNNRRKDIFANLHFLPQGMSLFLFGLILLLASCQEKKTNKYIATEKKPATHQKHTYRNGQQNKVMTPFRLPLAASKIKYIDLDKDGDPDVMEYTIKGGIPVRWIDDDDDMTNKDLEGDMDNDCVMLDLNKDGSYSGPKDLVVDWSDEDGDQKADIQAIVDNNTRDNKGKWTSHYIWFLDDDHDGVFGYIDWDKLGFEGWDHEGRANFFTDYNGKSTMLKVHITTWNIKDLSYNWENPFLFFDQDNDGLSEMAIRMVDEPIAIKDSKDTNIVWDFSHHISMSQMTFDLDNDTRPGNELDYDMSLKFKGQGFDYSDQVHTFNNIKGLPEANKYFEDPRWRNTEKLIFPDHETGYDLVFSKGKWKECWFVFDEDDDCQRWERVEFYDPKDPFKIGAKNGGLDNNPQADPAGDRGEWDLDFSGNGQLYVSPMDGKIHLFGAETGYWRIDQNATYFQGWQGWRGPNLQPEDFDKAEPNKFGTIKYEDTDKNGFFDRMSFDLDGDFKFEETISLNDLGLKDQAKLYQPAKMKYKDYQNLFTEVANNQWINAQNALNVAQQHHISTGWYAPLSNPKSIREKYHDGYWLGLYLYKDLKRATKENKTFQNLLKKAYFSSNWKLLLQ
;
A
#
# COMPACT_ATOMS: atom_id res chain seq x y z
N MET A 1 25.58 37.12 -33.82
CA MET A 1 26.19 38.20 -34.64
C MET A 1 26.01 37.83 -36.10
N ASN A 2 25.37 38.72 -36.89
CA ASN A 2 25.44 38.94 -38.35
C ASN A 2 26.36 37.98 -39.16
N ASN A 3 26.02 37.45 -40.34
CA ASN A 3 25.50 38.13 -41.54
C ASN A 3 25.36 37.12 -42.73
N ARG A 4 24.42 37.38 -43.67
CA ARG A 4 24.54 37.18 -45.16
C ARG A 4 24.59 35.73 -45.68
N ARG A 5 23.87 35.31 -46.74
CA ARG A 5 23.62 35.89 -48.09
C ARG A 5 22.47 35.06 -48.72
N LYS A 6 21.48 35.69 -49.39
CA LYS A 6 21.33 35.79 -50.87
C LYS A 6 21.21 34.42 -51.58
N ASP A 7 20.35 34.15 -52.55
CA ASP A 7 19.33 34.89 -53.29
C ASP A 7 18.82 33.88 -54.37
N ILE A 8 17.65 34.15 -54.95
CA ILE A 8 17.41 34.18 -56.42
C ILE A 8 16.67 33.05 -57.19
N PHE A 9 15.57 33.53 -57.83
CA PHE A 9 14.90 33.20 -59.12
C PHE A 9 14.23 31.82 -59.30
N ALA A 10 13.11 31.64 -60.01
CA ALA A 10 12.37 32.39 -61.04
C ALA A 10 11.01 31.62 -61.26
N ASN A 11 9.97 32.02 -62.00
CA ASN A 11 9.46 33.19 -62.72
C ASN A 11 8.06 32.81 -63.27
N LEU A 12 7.34 33.83 -63.79
CA LEU A 12 6.23 33.82 -64.79
C LEU A 12 4.79 33.54 -64.31
N HIS A 13 3.72 34.27 -64.72
CA HIS A 13 3.52 35.57 -65.38
C HIS A 13 1.99 35.91 -65.48
N PHE A 14 1.64 37.19 -65.28
CA PHE A 14 0.58 38.06 -65.88
C PHE A 14 -0.94 37.73 -65.91
N LEU A 15 -1.74 38.41 -65.03
CA LEU A 15 -2.68 39.57 -65.21
C LEU A 15 -3.64 39.68 -66.46
N PRO A 16 -4.70 40.57 -66.50
CA PRO A 16 -5.22 41.57 -65.50
C PRO A 16 -6.77 41.80 -65.39
N GLN A 17 -7.13 42.67 -64.40
CA GLN A 17 -8.27 43.64 -64.31
C GLN A 17 -9.72 43.14 -64.08
N GLY A 18 -10.53 43.67 -63.14
CA GLY A 18 -10.42 44.84 -62.27
C GLY A 18 -11.67 45.02 -61.38
N MET A 19 -11.66 46.11 -60.60
CA MET A 19 -12.52 46.53 -59.46
C MET A 19 -12.12 45.93 -58.10
N SER A 20 -11.98 46.64 -56.98
CA SER A 20 -11.77 48.05 -56.58
C SER A 20 -12.06 48.05 -55.06
N LEU A 21 -11.29 48.80 -54.27
CA LEU A 21 -11.40 49.10 -52.83
C LEU A 21 -10.73 48.13 -51.82
N PHE A 22 -9.58 48.62 -51.29
CA PHE A 22 -9.05 48.44 -49.93
C PHE A 22 -8.74 47.00 -49.48
N LEU A 23 -7.56 46.44 -49.80
CA LEU A 23 -6.29 46.55 -49.02
C LEU A 23 -6.49 46.21 -47.52
N PHE A 24 -6.39 44.92 -47.17
CA PHE A 24 -5.18 44.26 -46.65
C PHE A 24 -4.82 44.70 -45.21
N GLY A 25 -5.35 43.93 -44.26
CA GLY A 25 -5.07 44.10 -42.84
C GLY A 25 -5.77 43.06 -41.98
N LEU A 26 -5.81 41.79 -42.41
CA LEU A 26 -6.09 40.60 -41.61
C LEU A 26 -6.04 39.40 -42.59
N ILE A 27 -5.61 38.22 -42.14
CA ILE A 27 -5.41 37.00 -42.97
C ILE A 27 -4.04 36.93 -43.66
N LEU A 28 -3.00 37.09 -42.84
CA LEU A 28 -1.79 36.27 -42.90
C LEU A 28 -1.27 36.12 -41.45
N LEU A 29 -2.08 35.43 -40.66
CA LEU A 29 -1.77 34.98 -39.30
C LEU A 29 -2.50 33.64 -39.02
N LEU A 30 -2.56 32.80 -40.06
CA LEU A 30 -3.06 31.42 -40.01
C LEU A 30 -2.05 30.51 -40.73
N ALA A 31 -0.81 30.50 -40.22
CA ALA A 31 0.19 29.43 -40.45
C ALA A 31 1.50 29.71 -39.68
N SER A 32 1.43 30.06 -38.39
CA SER A 32 2.54 29.82 -37.43
C SER A 32 2.07 30.11 -35.99
N CYS A 33 1.41 29.13 -35.39
CA CYS A 33 1.31 28.92 -33.94
C CYS A 33 0.92 27.45 -33.81
N GLN A 34 1.89 26.55 -33.81
CA GLN A 34 2.55 26.04 -32.60
C GLN A 34 1.58 25.64 -31.49
N GLU A 35 1.67 24.34 -31.22
CA GLU A 35 1.58 23.71 -29.90
C GLU A 35 0.21 23.27 -29.37
N LYS A 36 -0.08 22.00 -29.72
CA LYS A 36 -0.34 20.91 -28.77
C LYS A 36 -1.03 21.33 -27.46
N LYS A 37 -2.37 21.36 -27.50
CA LYS A 37 -3.19 21.20 -26.29
C LYS A 37 -3.16 19.73 -25.85
N THR A 38 -2.09 19.36 -25.16
CA THR A 38 -2.12 18.27 -24.18
C THR A 38 -2.41 18.92 -22.83
N ASN A 39 -3.53 18.56 -22.20
CA ASN A 39 -3.88 18.96 -20.84
C ASN A 39 -2.83 18.42 -19.87
N LYS A 40 -1.77 19.20 -19.60
CA LYS A 40 -0.95 19.06 -18.40
C LYS A 40 -1.72 19.71 -17.25
N TYR A 41 -2.28 18.91 -16.37
CA TYR A 41 -2.49 19.33 -14.99
C TYR A 41 -1.10 19.54 -14.39
N ILE A 42 -0.60 20.77 -14.48
CA ILE A 42 0.57 21.20 -13.72
C ILE A 42 0.05 21.41 -12.31
N ALA A 43 0.27 20.42 -11.44
CA ALA A 43 0.28 20.67 -10.01
C ALA A 43 1.40 21.69 -9.75
N THR A 44 1.02 22.96 -9.64
CA THR A 44 1.90 23.95 -9.04
C THR A 44 2.00 23.59 -7.57
N GLU A 45 3.04 22.85 -7.21
CA GLU A 45 3.51 22.74 -5.83
C GLU A 45 3.81 24.16 -5.33
N LYS A 46 2.79 24.79 -4.74
CA LYS A 46 3.05 25.79 -3.72
C LYS A 46 3.73 25.03 -2.59
N LYS A 47 5.00 25.37 -2.32
CA LYS A 47 5.67 25.00 -1.08
C LYS A 47 4.66 25.19 0.07
N PRO A 48 4.40 24.16 0.89
CA PRO A 48 3.56 24.34 2.05
C PRO A 48 4.13 25.51 2.86
N ALA A 49 3.24 26.38 3.32
CA ALA A 49 3.63 27.45 4.23
C ALA A 49 4.45 26.83 5.36
N THR A 50 5.65 27.34 5.60
CA THR A 50 6.50 26.92 6.72
C THR A 50 5.70 27.12 8.00
N HIS A 51 5.09 26.04 8.49
CA HIS A 51 4.53 26.00 9.83
C HIS A 51 5.74 26.15 10.77
N GLN A 52 5.72 27.17 11.62
CA GLN A 52 6.68 27.25 12.71
C GLN A 52 6.53 25.96 13.51
N LYS A 53 7.59 25.13 13.56
CA LYS A 53 7.68 23.97 14.43
C LYS A 53 7.67 24.46 15.88
N HIS A 54 6.50 24.65 16.45
CA HIS A 54 6.34 24.78 17.89
C HIS A 54 6.50 23.38 18.48
N THR A 55 7.54 23.16 19.27
CA THR A 55 7.74 21.91 20.00
C THR A 55 7.31 22.14 21.45
N TYR A 56 6.35 21.35 21.92
CA TYR A 56 5.60 21.65 23.15
C TYR A 56 6.20 20.99 24.42
N ARG A 57 7.42 20.45 24.39
CA ARG A 57 8.16 19.87 25.56
C ARG A 57 9.55 20.49 25.84
N ASN A 58 10.32 19.96 26.80
CA ASN A 58 11.62 20.48 27.30
C ASN A 58 12.84 20.02 26.46
N GLY A 59 13.77 20.93 26.16
CA GLY A 59 14.69 20.86 24.99
C GLY A 59 15.72 19.72 24.89
N GLN A 60 15.93 18.90 25.93
CA GLN A 60 16.78 17.70 25.84
C GLN A 60 16.00 16.39 25.66
N GLN A 61 14.70 16.36 26.01
CA GLN A 61 13.79 15.21 25.78
C GLN A 61 13.05 15.29 24.44
N ASN A 62 12.94 16.50 23.86
CA ASN A 62 12.18 16.85 22.63
C ASN A 62 12.53 16.13 21.32
N LYS A 63 13.47 15.19 21.31
CA LYS A 63 13.88 14.51 20.07
C LYS A 63 14.01 12.99 20.19
N VAL A 64 13.78 12.42 21.37
CA VAL A 64 14.08 11.00 21.65
C VAL A 64 12.88 10.24 22.19
N MET A 65 11.94 10.90 22.88
CA MET A 65 10.74 10.25 23.40
C MET A 65 9.56 10.49 22.46
N THR A 66 8.86 9.42 22.09
CA THR A 66 7.61 9.49 21.32
C THR A 66 6.52 10.20 22.14
N PRO A 67 5.80 11.19 21.57
CA PRO A 67 4.79 11.98 22.26
C PRO A 67 3.43 11.25 22.33
N PHE A 68 3.35 10.10 23.00
CA PHE A 68 2.11 9.31 23.14
C PHE A 68 0.97 9.98 23.92
N ARG A 69 1.21 11.11 24.58
CA ARG A 69 0.24 11.76 25.47
C ARG A 69 0.10 13.24 25.22
N LEU A 70 -1.16 13.69 25.16
CA LEU A 70 -1.55 15.10 25.17
C LEU A 70 -0.86 15.85 26.32
N PRO A 71 -0.23 17.01 26.08
CA PRO A 71 0.38 17.77 27.15
C PRO A 71 -0.64 18.17 28.24
N LEU A 72 -0.21 18.06 29.51
CA LEU A 72 -1.01 18.52 30.65
C LEU A 72 -1.32 20.02 30.58
N ALA A 73 -2.39 20.42 31.26
CA ALA A 73 -2.83 21.80 31.35
C ALA A 73 -1.70 22.76 31.77
N ALA A 74 -1.50 23.82 30.97
CA ALA A 74 -0.58 24.92 31.25
C ALA A 74 -1.29 26.15 31.86
N SER A 75 -2.61 26.19 31.80
CA SER A 75 -3.46 27.17 32.47
C SER A 75 -4.31 26.51 33.57
N LYS A 76 -5.00 27.35 34.36
CA LYS A 76 -6.04 26.86 35.28
C LYS A 76 -7.13 26.15 34.46
N ILE A 77 -7.53 24.97 34.93
CA ILE A 77 -8.64 24.20 34.38
C ILE A 77 -9.96 24.88 34.75
N LYS A 78 -10.87 24.94 33.77
CA LYS A 78 -12.25 25.38 33.93
C LYS A 78 -13.17 24.19 33.69
N TYR A 79 -13.96 23.87 34.69
CA TYR A 79 -14.99 22.84 34.64
C TYR A 79 -16.35 23.48 34.36
N ILE A 80 -17.17 22.84 33.55
CA ILE A 80 -18.51 23.29 33.18
C ILE A 80 -19.46 22.12 33.31
N ASP A 81 -20.46 22.32 34.15
CA ASP A 81 -21.63 21.48 34.35
C ASP A 81 -22.74 21.98 33.40
N LEU A 82 -23.06 21.20 32.37
CA LEU A 82 -23.96 21.46 31.26
C LEU A 82 -25.40 21.15 31.64
N ASP A 83 -25.62 20.02 32.31
CA ASP A 83 -26.94 19.47 32.59
C ASP A 83 -27.48 19.81 34.01
N LYS A 84 -26.58 20.26 34.90
CA LYS A 84 -26.78 20.72 36.28
C LYS A 84 -27.04 19.61 37.29
N ASP A 85 -26.43 18.46 37.11
CA ASP A 85 -26.58 17.32 38.01
C ASP A 85 -25.63 17.37 39.24
N GLY A 86 -24.52 18.10 39.14
CA GLY A 86 -23.53 18.26 40.20
C GLY A 86 -22.08 18.01 39.76
N ASP A 87 -21.90 17.45 38.58
CA ASP A 87 -20.65 17.02 37.95
C ASP A 87 -20.27 17.99 36.82
N PRO A 88 -18.99 18.08 36.46
CA PRO A 88 -18.60 18.77 35.25
C PRO A 88 -18.51 17.86 34.03
N ASP A 89 -19.34 18.06 33.03
CA ASP A 89 -19.28 17.32 31.75
C ASP A 89 -18.32 17.94 30.71
N VAL A 90 -17.70 19.09 31.03
CA VAL A 90 -16.72 19.72 30.13
C VAL A 90 -15.54 20.29 30.90
N MET A 91 -14.34 19.97 30.41
CA MET A 91 -13.08 20.53 30.89
C MET A 91 -12.41 21.42 29.83
N GLU A 92 -12.14 22.69 30.15
CA GLU A 92 -11.42 23.62 29.27
C GLU A 92 -10.11 24.10 29.88
N TYR A 93 -9.03 24.05 29.10
CA TYR A 93 -7.74 24.63 29.47
C TYR A 93 -6.91 25.00 28.24
N THR A 94 -5.69 25.47 28.44
CA THR A 94 -4.69 25.63 27.39
C THR A 94 -3.47 24.79 27.70
N ILE A 95 -2.89 24.18 26.69
CA ILE A 95 -1.59 23.51 26.80
C ILE A 95 -0.46 24.50 26.51
N LYS A 96 0.79 24.03 26.64
CA LYS A 96 1.96 24.84 26.33
C LYS A 96 1.83 25.45 24.93
N GLY A 97 2.31 26.69 24.77
CA GLY A 97 2.16 27.46 23.53
C GLY A 97 0.74 27.98 23.29
N GLY A 98 -0.16 27.81 24.27
CA GLY A 98 -1.46 28.46 24.35
C GLY A 98 -2.44 27.93 23.32
N ILE A 99 -2.38 26.63 23.00
CA ILE A 99 -3.42 25.94 22.24
C ILE A 99 -4.57 25.65 23.20
N PRO A 100 -5.79 26.14 22.95
CA PRO A 100 -6.97 25.77 23.73
C PRO A 100 -7.35 24.30 23.52
N VAL A 101 -7.72 23.66 24.62
CA VAL A 101 -8.17 22.26 24.69
C VAL A 101 -9.53 22.23 25.38
N ARG A 102 -10.42 21.39 24.86
CA ARG A 102 -11.69 21.06 25.49
C ARG A 102 -11.81 19.54 25.54
N TRP A 103 -12.08 19.00 26.72
CA TRP A 103 -12.61 17.64 26.87
C TRP A 103 -14.12 17.73 27.04
N ILE A 104 -14.83 16.80 26.42
CA ILE A 104 -16.24 16.50 26.65
C ILE A 104 -16.27 15.14 27.32
N ASP A 105 -16.93 15.10 28.48
CA ASP A 105 -17.27 13.89 29.20
C ASP A 105 -18.57 13.32 28.60
N ASP A 106 -18.50 12.16 27.96
CA ASP A 106 -19.65 11.61 27.26
C ASP A 106 -20.41 10.52 28.04
N ASP A 107 -19.86 9.99 29.12
CA ASP A 107 -20.53 9.08 30.04
C ASP A 107 -20.81 9.63 31.45
N ASP A 108 -20.52 10.92 31.66
CA ASP A 108 -20.95 11.73 32.82
C ASP A 108 -20.30 11.26 34.13
N ASP A 109 -19.01 10.94 34.05
CA ASP A 109 -18.21 10.40 35.16
C ASP A 109 -17.11 11.36 35.67
N MET A 110 -16.88 12.46 34.95
CA MET A 110 -15.81 13.42 35.21
C MET A 110 -16.06 14.16 36.52
N THR A 111 -14.99 14.37 37.29
CA THR A 111 -15.03 15.12 38.55
C THR A 111 -14.19 16.39 38.50
N ASN A 112 -14.48 17.31 39.43
CA ASN A 112 -13.69 18.54 39.63
C ASN A 112 -12.23 18.29 40.10
N LYS A 113 -11.78 17.05 40.21
CA LYS A 113 -10.40 16.66 40.55
C LYS A 113 -9.60 16.19 39.33
N ASP A 114 -10.27 15.84 38.24
CA ASP A 114 -9.63 15.24 37.08
C ASP A 114 -8.85 16.30 36.30
N LEU A 115 -7.72 15.89 35.74
CA LEU A 115 -6.75 16.80 35.10
C LEU A 115 -6.83 16.76 33.57
N GLU A 116 -7.55 15.78 33.05
CA GLU A 116 -7.86 15.47 31.65
C GLU A 116 -9.14 14.61 31.67
N GLY A 117 -9.77 14.44 30.51
CA GLY A 117 -10.76 13.38 30.31
C GLY A 117 -10.08 12.01 30.20
N ASP A 118 -10.86 10.95 30.35
CA ASP A 118 -10.37 9.58 30.15
C ASP A 118 -10.47 9.16 28.68
N MET A 119 -10.50 7.85 28.41
CA MET A 119 -10.49 7.30 27.06
C MET A 119 -11.50 6.17 26.90
N ASP A 120 -12.48 6.04 27.79
CA ASP A 120 -13.52 5.02 27.72
C ASP A 120 -14.85 5.57 27.25
N ASN A 121 -15.18 6.85 27.40
CA ASN A 121 -16.22 7.53 26.61
C ASN A 121 -16.00 9.03 26.62
N ASP A 122 -14.85 9.49 26.13
CA ASP A 122 -14.47 10.90 26.21
C ASP A 122 -14.00 11.45 24.87
N CYS A 123 -14.26 12.74 24.65
CA CYS A 123 -13.87 13.44 23.43
C CYS A 123 -12.94 14.62 23.72
N VAL A 124 -11.77 14.64 23.08
CA VAL A 124 -10.86 15.78 23.11
C VAL A 124 -10.90 16.59 21.82
N MET A 125 -10.99 17.91 21.99
CA MET A 125 -10.98 18.89 20.92
C MET A 125 -9.85 19.91 21.09
N LEU A 126 -9.15 20.21 19.99
CA LEU A 126 -8.05 21.17 19.95
C LEU A 126 -8.35 22.31 18.98
N ASP A 127 -8.46 23.53 19.50
CA ASP A 127 -8.51 24.77 18.71
C ASP A 127 -7.08 25.12 18.24
N LEU A 128 -6.65 24.51 17.14
CA LEU A 128 -5.27 24.66 16.67
C LEU A 128 -5.04 26.04 16.06
N ASN A 129 -6.10 26.63 15.49
CA ASN A 129 -6.02 27.90 14.77
C ASN A 129 -6.27 29.13 15.68
N LYS A 130 -6.77 28.91 16.91
CA LYS A 130 -7.10 29.88 17.97
C LYS A 130 -8.24 30.83 17.61
N ASP A 131 -9.24 30.36 16.87
CA ASP A 131 -10.40 31.16 16.47
C ASP A 131 -11.59 31.06 17.46
N GLY A 132 -11.48 30.20 18.48
CA GLY A 132 -12.49 29.99 19.51
C GLY A 132 -13.53 28.91 19.17
N SER A 133 -13.47 28.33 17.96
CA SER A 133 -14.08 27.05 17.61
C SER A 133 -13.08 25.92 17.87
N TYR A 134 -13.58 24.76 18.28
CA TYR A 134 -12.73 23.62 18.69
C TYR A 134 -12.87 22.41 17.77
N SER A 135 -13.88 22.43 16.90
CA SER A 135 -14.20 21.38 15.93
C SER A 135 -14.32 21.98 14.52
N GLY A 136 -13.76 23.18 14.33
CA GLY A 136 -13.88 23.98 13.14
C GLY A 136 -12.74 23.77 12.14
N PRO A 137 -12.59 24.68 11.18
CA PRO A 137 -11.52 24.62 10.18
C PRO A 137 -10.11 24.51 10.77
N LYS A 138 -9.36 23.46 10.41
CA LYS A 138 -7.97 23.21 10.86
C LYS A 138 -7.84 22.82 12.33
N ASP A 139 -8.91 22.34 12.94
CA ASP A 139 -8.90 21.80 14.29
C ASP A 139 -8.85 20.27 14.26
N LEU A 140 -8.47 19.69 15.40
CA LEU A 140 -8.43 18.24 15.61
C LEU A 140 -9.45 17.85 16.68
N VAL A 141 -10.26 16.84 16.37
CA VAL A 141 -11.13 16.17 17.34
C VAL A 141 -10.77 14.69 17.36
N VAL A 142 -10.65 14.12 18.56
CA VAL A 142 -10.45 12.69 18.79
C VAL A 142 -11.49 12.26 19.82
N ASP A 143 -12.23 11.21 19.52
CA ASP A 143 -13.36 10.72 20.31
C ASP A 143 -13.16 9.22 20.56
N TRP A 144 -13.35 8.79 21.79
CA TRP A 144 -13.23 7.39 22.21
C TRP A 144 -14.56 6.90 22.75
N SER A 145 -14.89 5.64 22.50
CA SER A 145 -16.14 5.07 22.98
C SER A 145 -16.00 3.57 23.29
N ASP A 146 -16.38 3.22 24.50
CA ASP A 146 -16.63 1.87 25.00
C ASP A 146 -18.04 1.46 24.59
N GLU A 147 -18.19 0.37 23.83
CA GLU A 147 -19.49 -0.11 23.35
C GLU A 147 -20.01 -1.33 24.14
N ASP A 148 -19.19 -1.94 25.00
CA ASP A 148 -19.53 -3.15 25.76
C ASP A 148 -19.62 -2.95 27.29
N GLY A 149 -19.21 -1.79 27.79
CA GLY A 149 -19.33 -1.33 29.16
C GLY A 149 -18.22 -1.85 30.09
N ASP A 150 -17.05 -2.21 29.56
CA ASP A 150 -15.90 -2.70 30.33
C ASP A 150 -14.94 -1.60 30.84
N GLN A 151 -15.25 -0.32 30.58
CA GLN A 151 -14.40 0.86 30.86
C GLN A 151 -13.10 0.89 30.04
N LYS A 152 -13.16 0.41 28.79
CA LYS A 152 -12.13 0.62 27.77
C LYS A 152 -12.80 0.94 26.45
N ALA A 153 -12.22 1.85 25.68
CA ALA A 153 -12.73 2.12 24.35
C ALA A 153 -12.64 0.88 23.45
N ASP A 154 -13.67 0.72 22.63
CA ASP A 154 -13.73 -0.20 21.48
C ASP A 154 -13.57 0.57 20.16
N ILE A 155 -13.84 1.89 20.17
CA ILE A 155 -13.85 2.75 18.99
C ILE A 155 -13.02 4.00 19.24
N GLN A 156 -12.24 4.40 18.23
CA GLN A 156 -11.65 5.74 18.16
C GLN A 156 -12.05 6.42 16.85
N ALA A 157 -12.65 7.60 16.94
CA ALA A 157 -12.89 8.49 15.81
C ALA A 157 -11.86 9.62 15.78
N ILE A 158 -11.26 9.89 14.62
CA ILE A 158 -10.35 11.01 14.41
C ILE A 158 -10.88 11.91 13.30
N VAL A 159 -11.12 13.18 13.64
CA VAL A 159 -11.60 14.20 12.72
C VAL A 159 -10.59 15.36 12.67
N ASP A 160 -9.78 15.35 11.62
CA ASP A 160 -8.80 16.39 11.28
C ASP A 160 -9.31 17.16 10.06
N ASN A 161 -9.96 18.30 10.32
CA ASN A 161 -10.65 19.04 9.27
C ASN A 161 -9.75 20.08 8.62
N ASN A 162 -9.81 20.20 7.29
CA ASN A 162 -9.25 21.34 6.58
C ASN A 162 -10.22 22.54 6.64
N THR A 163 -10.12 23.51 5.74
CA THR A 163 -11.12 24.58 5.63
C THR A 163 -12.35 24.10 4.87
N ARG A 164 -13.53 24.67 5.22
CA ARG A 164 -14.80 24.32 4.58
C ARG A 164 -14.78 24.47 3.06
N ASP A 165 -14.03 25.42 2.51
CA ASP A 165 -13.89 25.68 1.08
C ASP A 165 -12.89 24.75 0.37
N ASN A 166 -12.07 24.00 1.10
CA ASN A 166 -11.15 23.02 0.52
C ASN A 166 -11.90 21.74 0.11
N LYS A 167 -12.37 21.73 -1.13
CA LYS A 167 -13.08 20.59 -1.77
C LYS A 167 -12.16 19.47 -2.26
N GLY A 168 -10.85 19.57 -2.00
CA GLY A 168 -9.84 18.61 -2.44
C GLY A 168 -9.85 17.32 -1.62
N LYS A 169 -9.00 16.38 -2.06
CA LYS A 169 -8.61 15.18 -1.31
C LYS A 169 -7.22 15.40 -0.68
N TRP A 170 -6.78 14.54 0.25
CA TRP A 170 -5.39 14.40 0.75
C TRP A 170 -4.89 15.40 1.80
N THR A 171 -5.73 16.27 2.34
CA THR A 171 -5.29 17.37 3.24
C THR A 171 -6.09 17.46 4.54
N SER A 172 -6.89 16.44 4.82
CA SER A 172 -7.75 16.26 6.00
C SER A 172 -7.90 14.77 6.22
N HIS A 173 -8.39 14.38 7.39
CA HIS A 173 -8.64 12.99 7.74
C HIS A 173 -9.99 12.84 8.43
N TYR A 174 -10.74 11.83 8.01
CA TYR A 174 -11.89 11.28 8.74
C TYR A 174 -11.64 9.78 8.87
N ILE A 175 -11.33 9.35 10.09
CA ILE A 175 -10.81 8.00 10.37
C ILE A 175 -11.59 7.39 11.53
N TRP A 176 -11.83 6.09 11.43
CA TRP A 176 -12.32 5.25 12.51
C TRP A 176 -11.37 4.08 12.71
N PHE A 177 -11.03 3.79 13.96
CA PHE A 177 -10.40 2.55 14.37
C PHE A 177 -11.36 1.78 15.27
N LEU A 178 -11.37 0.46 15.12
CA LEU A 178 -12.08 -0.46 16.01
C LEU A 178 -11.05 -1.43 16.58
N ASP A 179 -11.07 -1.59 17.90
CA ASP A 179 -10.18 -2.46 18.67
C ASP A 179 -10.80 -3.88 18.73
N ASP A 180 -10.59 -4.65 17.67
CA ASP A 180 -11.23 -5.96 17.48
C ASP A 180 -10.57 -7.11 18.27
N ASP A 181 -9.43 -6.86 18.93
CA ASP A 181 -8.71 -7.79 19.81
C ASP A 181 -8.57 -7.32 21.28
N HIS A 182 -9.06 -6.12 21.59
CA HIS A 182 -9.16 -5.53 22.93
C HIS A 182 -7.79 -5.29 23.59
N ASP A 183 -6.80 -4.87 22.81
CA ASP A 183 -5.46 -4.54 23.29
C ASP A 183 -5.30 -3.06 23.72
N GLY A 184 -6.28 -2.22 23.38
CA GLY A 184 -6.34 -0.78 23.69
C GLY A 184 -5.49 0.10 22.78
N VAL A 185 -5.01 -0.41 21.65
CA VAL A 185 -4.24 0.33 20.64
C VAL A 185 -5.18 0.81 19.53
N PHE A 186 -4.96 2.04 19.05
CA PHE A 186 -5.81 2.68 18.02
C PHE A 186 -4.95 3.50 17.04
N GLY A 187 -5.51 4.57 16.48
CA GLY A 187 -4.79 5.60 15.75
C GLY A 187 -3.78 6.35 16.62
N TYR A 188 -2.55 6.51 16.11
CA TYR A 188 -1.55 7.32 16.77
C TYR A 188 -1.72 8.80 16.45
N ILE A 189 -1.92 9.60 17.50
CA ILE A 189 -1.84 11.07 17.45
C ILE A 189 -0.45 11.49 17.92
N ASP A 190 0.30 12.17 17.06
CA ASP A 190 1.53 12.84 17.49
C ASP A 190 1.13 14.08 18.29
N TRP A 191 1.13 13.98 19.62
CA TRP A 191 0.71 15.07 20.51
C TRP A 191 1.70 16.24 20.61
N ASP A 192 2.88 16.16 19.98
CA ASP A 192 3.76 17.32 19.80
C ASP A 192 3.43 18.07 18.50
N LYS A 193 2.96 17.38 17.46
CA LYS A 193 2.48 17.98 16.21
C LYS A 193 0.97 18.29 16.22
N LEU A 194 0.24 17.72 17.18
CA LEU A 194 -1.21 17.79 17.35
C LEU A 194 -1.97 17.33 16.10
N GLY A 195 -1.68 16.12 15.63
CA GLY A 195 -2.34 15.53 14.47
C GLY A 195 -2.11 14.03 14.34
N PHE A 196 -2.97 13.35 13.59
CA PHE A 196 -2.83 11.94 13.27
C PHE A 196 -1.54 11.65 12.51
N GLU A 197 -0.86 10.57 12.90
CA GLU A 197 0.39 10.14 12.30
C GLU A 197 0.41 8.62 12.10
N GLY A 198 -0.26 8.16 11.04
CA GLY A 198 -0.37 6.74 10.72
C GLY A 198 0.91 6.04 10.26
N TRP A 199 2.09 6.67 10.36
CA TRP A 199 3.35 6.12 9.83
C TRP A 199 4.53 6.15 10.80
N ASP A 200 4.38 6.78 11.96
CA ASP A 200 5.43 6.74 12.97
C ASP A 200 5.47 5.34 13.61
N HIS A 201 6.67 4.84 13.85
CA HIS A 201 6.91 3.48 14.31
C HIS A 201 8.22 3.36 15.09
N GLU A 202 8.35 2.23 15.79
CA GLU A 202 9.62 1.71 16.29
C GLU A 202 10.25 0.74 15.27
N GLY A 203 11.57 0.78 15.16
CA GLY A 203 12.30 -0.14 14.28
C GLY A 203 12.03 0.18 12.82
N ARG A 204 11.64 -0.83 12.03
CA ARG A 204 11.35 -0.66 10.61
C ARG A 204 9.85 -0.56 10.32
N ALA A 205 9.03 -1.24 11.12
CA ALA A 205 7.62 -1.42 10.84
C ALA A 205 6.73 -1.66 12.07
N ASN A 206 7.22 -1.50 13.30
CA ASN A 206 6.38 -1.58 14.49
C ASN A 206 5.60 -0.27 14.67
N PHE A 207 4.55 -0.09 13.87
CA PHE A 207 3.75 1.13 13.83
C PHE A 207 3.07 1.42 15.16
N PHE A 208 3.04 2.71 15.55
CA PHE A 208 2.31 3.14 16.74
C PHE A 208 0.80 3.21 16.51
N THR A 209 0.39 3.32 15.24
CA THR A 209 -1.01 3.10 14.87
C THR A 209 -1.25 1.61 14.78
N ASP A 210 -2.44 1.20 15.22
CA ASP A 210 -2.84 -0.19 15.25
C ASP A 210 -2.99 -0.79 13.84
N TYR A 211 -1.92 -1.46 13.41
CA TYR A 211 -1.85 -2.29 12.21
C TYR A 211 -1.37 -3.71 12.53
N ASN A 212 -1.26 -4.04 13.82
CA ASN A 212 -0.82 -5.33 14.30
C ASN A 212 -2.03 -6.09 14.86
N GLY A 213 -1.86 -7.38 15.11
CA GLY A 213 -2.93 -8.21 15.65
C GLY A 213 -4.16 -8.26 14.75
N LYS A 214 -5.33 -8.06 15.35
CA LYS A 214 -6.62 -8.04 14.66
C LYS A 214 -7.29 -6.69 14.90
N SER A 215 -7.21 -5.85 13.87
CA SER A 215 -7.73 -4.49 13.92
C SER A 215 -8.48 -4.09 12.65
N THR A 216 -9.37 -3.10 12.79
CA THR A 216 -10.12 -2.49 11.69
C THR A 216 -9.85 -1.00 11.60
N MET A 217 -9.49 -0.52 10.41
CA MET A 217 -9.37 0.91 10.09
C MET A 217 -10.29 1.30 8.93
N LEU A 218 -11.03 2.39 9.10
CA LEU A 218 -11.75 3.07 8.03
C LEU A 218 -11.16 4.47 7.81
N LYS A 219 -10.81 4.84 6.57
CA LYS A 219 -10.10 6.12 6.34
C LYS A 219 -10.41 6.80 5.01
N VAL A 220 -10.65 8.11 5.07
CA VAL A 220 -10.76 8.98 3.90
C VAL A 220 -10.02 10.28 4.13
N HIS A 221 -9.34 10.76 3.08
CA HIS A 221 -8.66 12.03 3.12
C HIS A 221 -9.54 13.20 2.68
N ILE A 222 -10.74 13.31 3.25
CA ILE A 222 -11.73 14.34 2.95
C ILE A 222 -12.38 14.78 4.26
N THR A 223 -12.49 16.08 4.45
CA THR A 223 -13.20 16.70 5.57
C THR A 223 -14.68 16.32 5.59
N THR A 224 -15.22 16.07 6.79
CA THR A 224 -16.59 15.58 6.99
C THR A 224 -17.65 16.47 6.33
N TRP A 225 -17.49 17.80 6.38
CA TRP A 225 -18.42 18.77 5.76
C TRP A 225 -18.60 18.58 4.25
N ASN A 226 -17.68 17.91 3.59
CA ASN A 226 -17.67 17.73 2.14
C ASN A 226 -18.23 16.38 1.70
N ILE A 227 -18.49 15.50 2.66
CA ILE A 227 -19.04 14.17 2.47
C ILE A 227 -20.55 14.20 2.72
N LYS A 228 -21.31 13.55 1.84
CA LYS A 228 -22.77 13.47 1.94
C LYS A 228 -23.23 12.51 3.03
N ASP A 229 -22.72 11.28 3.01
CA ASP A 229 -23.04 10.23 3.97
C ASP A 229 -21.77 9.77 4.71
N LEU A 230 -21.76 9.95 6.03
CA LEU A 230 -20.61 9.73 6.89
C LEU A 230 -20.55 8.31 7.47
N SER A 231 -21.55 7.46 7.17
CA SER A 231 -21.49 6.02 7.50
C SER A 231 -20.59 5.22 6.55
N TYR A 232 -20.09 5.85 5.50
CA TYR A 232 -19.23 5.24 4.47
C TYR A 232 -17.84 5.90 4.46
N ASN A 233 -16.87 5.17 3.91
CA ASN A 233 -15.47 5.60 3.88
C ASN A 233 -14.77 5.23 2.56
N TRP A 234 -13.51 5.67 2.34
CA TRP A 234 -12.72 5.34 1.15
C TRP A 234 -11.97 4.02 1.29
N GLU A 235 -11.09 3.93 2.28
CA GLU A 235 -10.56 2.65 2.77
C GLU A 235 -11.64 2.10 3.71
N ASN A 236 -12.43 1.14 3.21
CA ASN A 236 -13.70 0.77 3.83
C ASN A 236 -13.98 -0.74 3.68
N PRO A 237 -13.24 -1.60 4.40
CA PRO A 237 -12.23 -1.28 5.42
C PRO A 237 -10.76 -1.50 4.97
N PHE A 238 -9.83 -1.25 5.90
CA PHE A 238 -8.59 -2.01 6.02
C PHE A 238 -8.70 -2.94 7.24
N LEU A 239 -8.54 -4.25 7.03
CA LEU A 239 -8.60 -5.29 8.07
C LEU A 239 -7.24 -5.95 8.24
N PHE A 240 -6.83 -6.15 9.48
CA PHE A 240 -5.65 -6.93 9.88
C PHE A 240 -6.09 -8.21 10.60
N PHE A 241 -5.36 -9.30 10.41
CA PHE A 241 -5.76 -10.61 10.92
C PHE A 241 -4.62 -11.27 11.68
N ASP A 242 -4.88 -11.54 12.96
CA ASP A 242 -4.07 -12.42 13.80
C ASP A 242 -4.64 -13.85 13.74
N GLN A 243 -4.01 -14.71 12.93
CA GLN A 243 -4.53 -16.06 12.67
C GLN A 243 -4.05 -17.08 13.71
N ASP A 244 -2.95 -16.82 14.41
CA ASP A 244 -2.38 -17.71 15.42
C ASP A 244 -2.48 -17.19 16.87
N ASN A 245 -3.02 -15.99 17.04
CA ASN A 245 -3.33 -15.28 18.30
C ASN A 245 -2.09 -14.91 19.10
N ASP A 246 -1.03 -14.43 18.43
CA ASP A 246 0.20 -14.00 19.07
C ASP A 246 0.33 -12.46 19.22
N GLY A 247 -0.65 -11.71 18.71
CA GLY A 247 -0.70 -10.25 18.71
C GLY A 247 -0.10 -9.60 17.46
N LEU A 248 0.21 -10.37 16.42
CA LEU A 248 0.77 -9.87 15.16
C LEU A 248 -0.13 -10.19 13.96
N SER A 249 0.09 -9.45 12.87
CA SER A 249 -0.75 -9.50 11.68
C SER A 249 -0.18 -10.45 10.63
N GLU A 250 -0.83 -11.60 10.44
CA GLU A 250 -0.41 -12.62 9.47
C GLU A 250 -0.98 -12.39 8.06
N MET A 251 -2.08 -11.65 8.02
CA MET A 251 -2.74 -11.26 6.79
C MET A 251 -3.35 -9.89 6.94
N ALA A 252 -3.53 -9.20 5.82
CA ALA A 252 -4.34 -7.99 5.80
C ALA A 252 -5.16 -7.89 4.51
N ILE A 253 -6.33 -7.25 4.60
CA ILE A 253 -7.24 -7.02 3.48
C ILE A 253 -7.60 -5.54 3.43
N ARG A 254 -7.24 -4.88 2.32
CA ARG A 254 -7.61 -3.50 2.04
C ARG A 254 -8.67 -3.43 0.97
N MET A 255 -9.82 -2.84 1.29
CA MET A 255 -10.94 -2.64 0.38
C MET A 255 -11.20 -1.18 0.12
N VAL A 256 -11.47 -0.83 -1.14
CA VAL A 256 -11.60 0.56 -1.57
C VAL A 256 -12.92 0.87 -2.27
N ASP A 257 -13.65 1.82 -1.70
CA ASP A 257 -14.79 2.50 -2.31
C ASP A 257 -14.41 3.94 -2.72
N GLU A 258 -14.28 4.16 -4.02
CA GLU A 258 -13.82 5.44 -4.55
C GLU A 258 -14.81 6.59 -4.29
N PRO A 259 -14.36 7.72 -3.70
CA PRO A 259 -15.22 8.89 -3.53
C PRO A 259 -15.64 9.47 -4.88
N ILE A 260 -16.94 9.59 -5.08
CA ILE A 260 -17.59 10.10 -6.30
C ILE A 260 -17.99 11.57 -6.13
N ALA A 261 -17.71 12.38 -7.16
CA ALA A 261 -18.07 13.79 -7.14
C ALA A 261 -19.58 13.99 -7.41
N ILE A 262 -20.23 14.79 -6.57
CA ILE A 262 -21.64 15.17 -6.71
C ILE A 262 -21.74 16.37 -7.66
N LYS A 263 -22.42 16.20 -8.80
CA LYS A 263 -22.49 17.23 -9.86
C LYS A 263 -23.46 18.38 -9.55
N ASP A 264 -24.58 18.09 -8.90
CA ASP A 264 -25.68 19.03 -8.67
C ASP A 264 -26.03 19.11 -7.18
N SER A 265 -25.02 19.37 -6.33
CA SER A 265 -25.25 19.46 -4.89
C SER A 265 -26.06 20.71 -4.55
N LYS A 266 -27.10 20.53 -3.73
CA LYS A 266 -27.90 21.65 -3.18
C LYS A 266 -27.16 22.40 -2.09
N ASP A 267 -26.26 21.70 -1.39
CA ASP A 267 -25.33 22.29 -0.44
C ASP A 267 -23.97 22.40 -1.13
N THR A 268 -23.52 23.62 -1.40
CA THR A 268 -22.22 23.87 -2.04
C THR A 268 -21.05 23.29 -1.25
N ASN A 269 -21.25 22.94 0.02
CA ASN A 269 -20.22 22.31 0.81
C ASN A 269 -20.06 20.82 0.59
N ILE A 270 -21.16 20.10 0.37
CA ILE A 270 -21.18 18.66 0.16
C ILE A 270 -20.92 18.38 -1.32
N VAL A 271 -19.75 17.82 -1.62
CA VAL A 271 -19.28 17.62 -3.00
C VAL A 271 -18.83 16.20 -3.29
N TRP A 272 -18.71 15.37 -2.25
CA TRP A 272 -18.33 13.97 -2.33
C TRP A 272 -19.42 13.07 -1.76
N ASP A 273 -19.61 11.94 -2.41
CA ASP A 273 -20.36 10.78 -1.92
C ASP A 273 -19.48 9.54 -2.13
N PHE A 274 -19.96 8.37 -1.72
CA PHE A 274 -19.30 7.10 -2.00
C PHE A 274 -20.09 6.29 -3.03
N SER A 275 -19.44 5.34 -3.70
CA SER A 275 -20.09 4.50 -4.71
C SER A 275 -20.90 3.35 -4.10
N HIS A 276 -20.65 3.07 -2.80
CA HIS A 276 -21.16 1.96 -2.02
C HIS A 276 -20.73 0.60 -2.59
N HIS A 277 -19.68 0.62 -3.42
CA HIS A 277 -19.13 -0.56 -4.07
C HIS A 277 -17.61 -0.64 -3.83
N ILE A 278 -17.14 -1.81 -3.40
CA ILE A 278 -15.71 -2.09 -3.31
C ILE A 278 -15.19 -2.36 -4.71
N SER A 279 -14.54 -1.36 -5.31
CA SER A 279 -14.04 -1.42 -6.70
C SER A 279 -12.63 -2.01 -6.82
N MET A 280 -11.91 -2.09 -5.69
CA MET A 280 -10.60 -2.68 -5.57
C MET A 280 -10.45 -3.37 -4.20
N SER A 281 -9.85 -4.55 -4.20
CA SER A 281 -9.44 -5.26 -2.99
C SER A 281 -7.98 -5.68 -3.11
N GLN A 282 -7.21 -5.57 -2.03
CA GLN A 282 -5.83 -6.03 -1.94
C GLN A 282 -5.71 -6.93 -0.73
N MET A 283 -5.03 -8.07 -0.87
CA MET A 283 -4.86 -9.07 0.18
C MET A 283 -3.39 -9.46 0.27
N THR A 284 -2.85 -9.51 1.48
CA THR A 284 -1.44 -9.83 1.75
C THR A 284 -1.35 -10.96 2.75
N PHE A 285 -0.28 -11.75 2.67
CA PHE A 285 -0.12 -13.00 3.42
C PHE A 285 1.34 -13.23 3.82
N ASP A 286 1.59 -13.45 5.11
CA ASP A 286 2.82 -14.04 5.64
C ASP A 286 2.71 -15.56 5.45
N LEU A 287 3.41 -16.14 4.49
CA LEU A 287 3.30 -17.55 4.14
C LEU A 287 4.12 -18.45 5.07
N ASP A 288 5.08 -17.90 5.80
CA ASP A 288 6.07 -18.67 6.55
C ASP A 288 6.01 -18.46 8.07
N ASN A 289 5.16 -17.52 8.50
CA ASN A 289 4.78 -17.18 9.88
C ASN A 289 5.97 -16.70 10.69
N ASP A 290 6.79 -15.83 10.11
CA ASP A 290 7.95 -15.25 10.76
C ASP A 290 7.82 -13.75 11.03
N THR A 291 6.61 -13.19 10.82
CA THR A 291 6.19 -11.97 11.48
C THR A 291 6.43 -12.10 12.99
N ARG A 292 7.23 -11.17 13.53
CA ARG A 292 7.64 -11.15 14.95
C ARG A 292 8.15 -9.76 15.34
N PRO A 293 8.39 -9.47 16.63
CA PRO A 293 9.04 -8.22 17.02
C PRO A 293 10.40 -8.01 16.31
N GLY A 294 10.55 -6.90 15.61
CA GLY A 294 11.67 -6.57 14.73
C GLY A 294 11.56 -7.08 13.28
N ASN A 295 10.46 -7.76 12.95
CA ASN A 295 10.07 -8.28 11.65
C ASN A 295 8.56 -8.14 11.43
N GLU A 296 8.00 -6.99 11.82
CA GLU A 296 6.56 -6.77 11.73
C GLU A 296 6.10 -6.65 10.28
N LEU A 297 4.91 -7.19 9.97
CA LEU A 297 4.28 -7.08 8.65
C LEU A 297 5.14 -7.66 7.51
N ASP A 298 5.79 -8.80 7.77
CA ASP A 298 6.64 -9.51 6.82
C ASP A 298 5.79 -10.40 5.91
N TYR A 299 5.21 -9.79 4.89
CA TYR A 299 4.29 -10.48 4.01
C TYR A 299 5.00 -11.00 2.75
N ASP A 300 5.06 -12.32 2.55
CA ASP A 300 5.70 -12.88 1.35
C ASP A 300 4.94 -12.60 0.04
N MET A 301 3.61 -12.48 0.08
CA MET A 301 2.82 -12.36 -1.15
C MET A 301 1.53 -11.55 -1.04
N SER A 302 1.10 -11.12 -2.22
CA SER A 302 0.16 -10.03 -2.40
C SER A 302 -0.75 -10.28 -3.61
N LEU A 303 -2.08 -10.19 -3.43
CA LEU A 303 -3.09 -10.27 -4.49
C LEU A 303 -3.94 -9.01 -4.58
N LYS A 304 -4.11 -8.46 -5.77
CA LYS A 304 -4.95 -7.29 -6.03
C LYS A 304 -6.03 -7.62 -7.03
N PHE A 305 -7.26 -7.30 -6.68
CA PHE A 305 -8.44 -7.43 -7.51
C PHE A 305 -8.97 -6.05 -7.84
N LYS A 306 -9.29 -5.80 -9.10
CA LYS A 306 -9.88 -4.53 -9.52
C LYS A 306 -10.91 -4.75 -10.61
N GLY A 307 -12.02 -4.03 -10.55
CA GLY A 307 -13.09 -4.19 -11.52
C GLY A 307 -14.36 -3.44 -11.15
N GLN A 308 -15.51 -4.03 -11.49
CA GLN A 308 -16.80 -3.51 -11.05
C GLN A 308 -16.99 -3.74 -9.54
N GLY A 309 -16.42 -4.81 -9.01
CA GLY A 309 -16.45 -5.07 -7.57
C GLY A 309 -17.78 -5.62 -7.08
N PHE A 310 -18.14 -5.25 -5.86
CA PHE A 310 -19.38 -5.68 -5.20
C PHE A 310 -19.98 -4.57 -4.33
N ASP A 311 -21.31 -4.57 -4.20
CA ASP A 311 -22.02 -3.73 -3.23
C ASP A 311 -21.85 -4.33 -1.83
N TYR A 312 -21.63 -3.45 -0.86
CA TYR A 312 -21.45 -3.80 0.55
C TYR A 312 -22.44 -3.06 1.46
N SER A 313 -23.49 -2.46 0.90
CA SER A 313 -24.47 -1.64 1.64
C SER A 313 -25.24 -2.43 2.69
N ASP A 314 -25.19 -3.77 2.63
CA ASP A 314 -25.78 -4.70 3.59
C ASP A 314 -24.88 -5.00 4.80
N GLN A 315 -23.60 -4.58 4.79
CA GLN A 315 -22.65 -4.80 5.88
C GLN A 315 -22.73 -3.67 6.91
N VAL A 316 -23.78 -3.68 7.74
CA VAL A 316 -24.10 -2.59 8.67
C VAL A 316 -23.64 -2.93 10.09
N HIS A 317 -22.81 -2.06 10.66
CA HIS A 317 -22.34 -2.11 12.04
C HIS A 317 -22.94 -0.95 12.82
N THR A 318 -23.54 -1.22 13.97
CA THR A 318 -24.21 -0.20 14.80
C THR A 318 -23.50 -0.04 16.12
N PHE A 319 -23.46 1.19 16.62
CA PHE A 319 -22.87 1.57 17.91
C PHE A 319 -23.77 2.62 18.58
N ASN A 320 -23.63 2.77 19.89
CA ASN A 320 -24.57 3.48 20.73
C ASN A 320 -23.94 4.67 21.46
N ASN A 321 -22.67 4.56 21.85
CA ASN A 321 -22.07 5.37 22.90
C ASN A 321 -21.31 6.59 22.33
N ILE A 322 -20.78 6.53 21.10
CA ILE A 322 -20.08 7.67 20.45
C ILE A 322 -20.89 8.97 20.35
N LYS A 323 -22.24 8.88 20.43
CA LYS A 323 -23.09 10.08 20.44
C LYS A 323 -22.85 10.94 21.68
N GLY A 324 -22.53 10.26 22.77
CA GLY A 324 -22.27 10.83 24.07
C GLY A 324 -23.39 11.72 24.59
N LEU A 325 -22.99 12.73 25.35
CA LEU A 325 -23.89 13.66 26.01
C LEU A 325 -24.58 14.60 25.01
N PRO A 326 -25.93 14.59 24.91
CA PRO A 326 -26.66 15.42 23.95
C PRO A 326 -26.40 16.94 24.08
N GLU A 327 -26.18 17.41 25.31
CA GLU A 327 -25.94 18.81 25.69
C GLU A 327 -24.61 19.34 25.12
N ALA A 328 -23.65 18.45 24.87
CA ALA A 328 -22.34 18.76 24.30
C ALA A 328 -22.38 18.94 22.77
N ASN A 329 -23.42 18.45 22.08
CA ASN A 329 -23.54 18.56 20.61
C ASN A 329 -23.38 19.99 20.06
N LYS A 330 -23.66 21.02 20.87
CA LYS A 330 -23.46 22.44 20.51
C LYS A 330 -22.00 22.81 20.22
N TYR A 331 -21.03 22.00 20.65
CA TYR A 331 -19.60 22.22 20.44
C TYR A 331 -19.09 21.65 19.10
N PHE A 332 -19.91 20.87 18.39
CA PHE A 332 -19.55 20.23 17.14
C PHE A 332 -20.05 21.04 15.95
N GLU A 333 -19.14 21.53 15.11
CA GLU A 333 -19.48 22.23 13.88
C GLU A 333 -20.08 21.31 12.80
N ASP A 334 -19.70 20.03 12.81
CA ASP A 334 -20.34 18.97 12.04
C ASP A 334 -20.83 17.86 12.97
N PRO A 335 -22.01 18.01 13.58
CA PRO A 335 -22.51 16.99 14.50
C PRO A 335 -22.88 15.69 13.79
N ARG A 336 -22.84 15.62 12.45
CA ARG A 336 -23.29 14.43 11.71
C ARG A 336 -22.41 13.20 11.96
N TRP A 337 -21.09 13.34 12.07
CA TRP A 337 -20.22 12.18 12.34
C TRP A 337 -20.47 11.66 13.76
N ARG A 338 -20.54 12.54 14.76
CA ARG A 338 -20.83 12.17 16.15
C ARG A 338 -22.22 11.57 16.34
N ASN A 339 -23.22 12.08 15.62
CA ASN A 339 -24.58 11.54 15.64
C ASN A 339 -24.78 10.34 14.72
N THR A 340 -23.71 9.83 14.08
CA THR A 340 -23.80 8.61 13.30
C THR A 340 -24.09 7.45 14.24
N GLU A 341 -25.01 6.56 13.86
CA GLU A 341 -25.41 5.36 14.64
C GLU A 341 -24.83 4.07 14.07
N LYS A 342 -24.15 4.20 12.92
CA LYS A 342 -23.70 3.06 12.14
C LYS A 342 -22.56 3.41 11.20
N LEU A 343 -21.69 2.44 10.99
CA LEU A 343 -20.73 2.41 9.90
C LEU A 343 -21.10 1.24 8.99
N ILE A 344 -20.79 1.37 7.70
CA ILE A 344 -21.15 0.36 6.70
C ILE A 344 -19.86 -0.10 6.04
N PHE A 345 -19.41 -1.32 6.36
CA PHE A 345 -18.17 -1.90 5.87
C PHE A 345 -18.15 -3.43 6.05
N PRO A 346 -17.56 -4.20 5.11
CA PRO A 346 -17.23 -5.61 5.35
C PRO A 346 -16.33 -5.80 6.57
N ASP A 347 -16.61 -6.75 7.47
CA ASP A 347 -15.79 -7.05 8.66
C ASP A 347 -14.86 -8.25 8.46
N HIS A 348 -14.15 -8.71 9.49
CA HIS A 348 -13.31 -9.91 9.42
C HIS A 348 -14.08 -11.19 9.11
N GLU A 349 -15.35 -11.29 9.50
CA GLU A 349 -16.19 -12.48 9.28
C GLU A 349 -16.63 -12.62 7.82
N THR A 350 -16.84 -11.51 7.13
CA THR A 350 -17.41 -11.49 5.78
C THR A 350 -16.45 -10.99 4.72
N GLY A 351 -15.46 -10.18 5.09
CA GLY A 351 -14.60 -9.44 4.17
C GLY A 351 -13.89 -10.34 3.15
N TYR A 352 -13.18 -11.35 3.62
CA TYR A 352 -12.48 -12.30 2.75
C TYR A 352 -13.43 -12.96 1.75
N ASP A 353 -14.56 -13.48 2.25
CA ASP A 353 -15.54 -14.20 1.44
C ASP A 353 -16.24 -13.29 0.43
N LEU A 354 -16.52 -12.03 0.76
CA LEU A 354 -17.17 -11.08 -0.14
C LEU A 354 -16.33 -10.77 -1.38
N VAL A 355 -15.00 -10.69 -1.24
CA VAL A 355 -14.07 -10.47 -2.35
C VAL A 355 -14.23 -11.55 -3.42
N PHE A 356 -14.41 -12.81 -3.03
CA PHE A 356 -14.52 -13.91 -3.98
C PHE A 356 -15.96 -14.25 -4.38
N SER A 357 -16.91 -14.15 -3.46
CA SER A 357 -18.30 -14.59 -3.67
C SER A 357 -19.15 -13.57 -4.40
N LYS A 358 -18.96 -12.27 -4.14
CA LYS A 358 -19.71 -11.17 -4.78
C LYS A 358 -18.88 -10.40 -5.81
N GLY A 359 -17.55 -10.48 -5.73
CA GLY A 359 -16.63 -9.69 -6.54
C GLY A 359 -16.77 -9.92 -8.06
N LYS A 360 -16.94 -8.82 -8.79
CA LYS A 360 -16.92 -8.78 -10.26
C LYS A 360 -15.67 -8.08 -10.74
N TRP A 361 -14.60 -8.85 -10.84
CA TRP A 361 -13.27 -8.34 -11.16
C TRP A 361 -13.00 -8.34 -12.68
N LYS A 362 -12.02 -7.52 -13.08
CA LYS A 362 -11.57 -7.38 -14.48
C LYS A 362 -10.07 -7.63 -14.64
N GLU A 363 -9.32 -7.44 -13.57
CA GLU A 363 -7.89 -7.75 -13.51
C GLU A 363 -7.56 -8.32 -12.12
N CYS A 364 -6.60 -9.23 -12.09
CA CYS A 364 -5.94 -9.71 -10.89
C CYS A 364 -4.43 -9.51 -11.03
N TRP A 365 -3.80 -8.88 -10.06
CA TRP A 365 -2.35 -8.72 -10.01
C TRP A 365 -1.80 -9.51 -8.83
N PHE A 366 -0.57 -9.99 -8.98
CA PHE A 366 0.14 -10.73 -7.97
C PHE A 366 1.52 -10.12 -7.79
N VAL A 367 1.94 -10.01 -6.53
CA VAL A 367 3.32 -9.70 -6.15
C VAL A 367 3.80 -10.73 -5.16
N PHE A 368 5.07 -11.09 -5.28
CA PHE A 368 5.80 -11.92 -4.33
C PHE A 368 7.08 -11.18 -3.93
N ASP A 369 7.30 -11.01 -2.63
CA ASP A 369 8.57 -10.53 -2.06
C ASP A 369 9.60 -11.67 -2.13
N GLU A 370 10.48 -11.60 -3.13
CA GLU A 370 11.44 -12.69 -3.38
C GLU A 370 12.71 -12.59 -2.52
N ASP A 371 12.92 -11.47 -1.83
CA ASP A 371 14.13 -11.15 -1.06
C ASP A 371 13.91 -10.82 0.41
N ASP A 372 12.67 -10.85 0.89
CA ASP A 372 12.29 -10.93 2.32
C ASP A 372 12.58 -9.64 3.10
N ASP A 373 12.38 -8.50 2.47
CA ASP A 373 12.71 -7.22 3.08
C ASP A 373 11.51 -6.31 3.30
N CYS A 374 10.33 -6.76 2.89
CA CYS A 374 9.09 -6.01 2.96
C CYS A 374 8.41 -6.12 4.32
N GLN A 375 8.56 -5.07 5.11
CA GLN A 375 7.89 -4.93 6.41
C GLN A 375 6.83 -3.84 6.34
N ARG A 376 5.77 -4.02 5.52
CA ARG A 376 4.78 -2.95 5.29
C ARG A 376 3.39 -3.46 4.91
N TRP A 377 2.38 -2.72 5.40
CA TRP A 377 0.97 -2.98 5.15
C TRP A 377 0.34 -2.16 4.00
N GLU A 378 0.62 -0.86 3.87
CA GLU A 378 -0.11 -0.03 2.90
C GLU A 378 0.35 -0.24 1.45
N ARG A 379 -0.59 -0.75 0.63
CA ARG A 379 -0.47 -1.04 -0.81
C ARG A 379 0.38 -2.25 -1.20
N VAL A 380 0.77 -3.11 -0.25
CA VAL A 380 0.90 -4.57 -0.50
C VAL A 380 1.79 -4.84 -1.74
N GLU A 381 2.98 -4.19 -1.76
CA GLU A 381 4.01 -4.11 -2.83
C GLU A 381 3.61 -4.09 -4.32
N PHE A 382 2.42 -3.66 -4.72
CA PHE A 382 2.05 -3.87 -6.14
C PHE A 382 2.92 -3.12 -7.16
N TYR A 383 3.66 -3.90 -7.95
CA TYR A 383 4.23 -3.50 -9.22
C TYR A 383 3.13 -3.14 -10.23
N ASP A 384 3.30 -1.99 -10.87
CA ASP A 384 2.48 -1.58 -11.99
C ASP A 384 2.89 -2.37 -13.25
N PRO A 385 1.95 -2.77 -14.14
CA PRO A 385 2.25 -3.44 -15.42
C PRO A 385 2.87 -2.45 -16.43
N LYS A 386 4.11 -2.06 -16.16
CA LYS A 386 4.83 -0.97 -16.81
C LYS A 386 6.21 -1.45 -17.29
N ASP A 387 7.08 -0.51 -17.64
CA ASP A 387 8.39 -0.83 -18.21
C ASP A 387 9.27 -1.56 -17.17
N PRO A 388 9.71 -2.80 -17.45
CA PRO A 388 10.48 -3.58 -16.47
C PRO A 388 11.86 -2.97 -16.19
N PHE A 389 12.38 -2.10 -17.04
CA PHE A 389 13.75 -1.58 -16.94
C PHE A 389 13.85 -0.14 -16.47
N LYS A 390 12.73 0.61 -16.45
CA LYS A 390 12.71 1.95 -15.86
C LYS A 390 12.58 1.85 -14.35
N ILE A 391 13.30 2.70 -13.64
CA ILE A 391 13.32 2.69 -12.19
C ILE A 391 12.94 4.05 -11.64
N GLY A 392 12.38 4.05 -10.44
CA GLY A 392 12.04 5.22 -9.66
C GLY A 392 10.55 5.55 -9.66
N ALA A 393 10.13 6.05 -8.51
CA ALA A 393 8.85 6.66 -8.24
C ALA A 393 8.38 7.57 -9.39
N LYS A 394 7.18 7.28 -9.92
CA LYS A 394 6.53 8.05 -11.00
C LYS A 394 7.33 8.14 -12.30
N ASN A 395 8.28 7.23 -12.53
CA ASN A 395 9.11 7.22 -13.73
C ASN A 395 8.64 6.24 -14.81
N GLY A 396 7.46 5.62 -14.63
CA GLY A 396 6.87 4.69 -15.60
C GLY A 396 7.50 3.29 -15.62
N GLY A 397 8.21 2.91 -14.55
CA GLY A 397 8.67 1.56 -14.26
C GLY A 397 7.64 0.69 -13.55
N LEU A 398 8.01 -0.54 -13.15
CA LEU A 398 7.20 -1.40 -12.28
C LEU A 398 6.94 -0.74 -10.92
N ASP A 399 8.01 -0.18 -10.35
CA ASP A 399 8.06 0.63 -9.12
C ASP A 399 7.56 2.08 -9.33
N ASN A 400 6.72 2.30 -10.34
CA ASN A 400 6.16 3.62 -10.59
C ASN A 400 5.32 4.12 -9.41
N ASN A 401 4.68 3.20 -8.68
CA ASN A 401 4.15 3.52 -7.37
C ASN A 401 5.34 3.68 -6.40
N PRO A 402 5.53 4.83 -5.76
CA PRO A 402 6.66 5.06 -4.84
C PRO A 402 6.60 4.21 -3.56
N GLN A 403 5.61 3.35 -3.41
CA GLN A 403 5.51 2.40 -2.32
C GLN A 403 6.00 1.00 -2.72
N ALA A 404 6.34 0.78 -3.99
CA ALA A 404 6.85 -0.49 -4.48
C ALA A 404 8.37 -0.45 -4.60
N ASP A 405 9.02 -1.58 -4.39
CA ASP A 405 10.47 -1.61 -4.38
C ASP A 405 11.08 -1.49 -5.77
N PRO A 406 12.22 -0.81 -5.90
CA PRO A 406 12.88 -0.61 -7.19
C PRO A 406 13.39 -1.95 -7.78
N ALA A 407 13.75 -2.91 -6.93
CA ALA A 407 14.08 -4.30 -7.24
C ALA A 407 13.80 -5.18 -6.02
N GLY A 408 13.84 -6.50 -6.18
CA GLY A 408 13.49 -7.47 -5.11
C GLY A 408 12.28 -8.30 -5.53
N ASP A 409 11.14 -7.61 -5.70
CA ASP A 409 9.85 -8.25 -5.99
C ASP A 409 9.70 -8.88 -7.38
N ARG A 410 8.78 -9.84 -7.44
CA ARG A 410 8.18 -10.37 -8.67
C ARG A 410 6.74 -9.92 -8.81
N GLY A 411 6.43 -9.22 -9.91
CA GLY A 411 5.07 -8.80 -10.28
C GLY A 411 4.51 -9.58 -11.47
N GLU A 412 3.23 -9.94 -11.39
CA GLU A 412 2.49 -10.70 -12.41
C GLU A 412 1.09 -10.14 -12.60
N TRP A 413 0.59 -10.16 -13.84
CA TRP A 413 -0.66 -9.50 -14.18
C TRP A 413 -1.53 -10.40 -15.06
N ASP A 414 -2.71 -10.74 -14.55
CA ASP A 414 -3.88 -11.25 -15.28
C ASP A 414 -4.79 -10.04 -15.57
N LEU A 415 -4.62 -9.45 -16.75
CA LEU A 415 -5.28 -8.19 -17.12
C LEU A 415 -6.67 -8.39 -17.71
N ASP A 416 -7.09 -9.63 -17.94
CA ASP A 416 -8.42 -9.99 -18.41
C ASP A 416 -9.25 -10.83 -17.42
N PHE A 417 -8.68 -11.12 -16.25
CA PHE A 417 -9.24 -11.93 -15.18
C PHE A 417 -9.57 -13.37 -15.58
N SER A 418 -8.90 -13.90 -16.61
CA SER A 418 -9.11 -15.27 -17.10
C SER A 418 -8.77 -16.33 -16.06
N GLY A 419 -7.85 -16.01 -15.15
CA GLY A 419 -7.39 -16.90 -14.10
C GLY A 419 -8.24 -16.91 -12.83
N ASN A 420 -9.18 -15.97 -12.71
CA ASN A 420 -10.06 -15.82 -11.54
C ASN A 420 -9.30 -15.73 -10.19
N GLY A 421 -8.09 -15.17 -10.19
CA GLY A 421 -7.24 -15.05 -9.00
C GLY A 421 -6.75 -16.38 -8.44
N GLN A 422 -6.70 -17.44 -9.26
CA GLN A 422 -6.15 -18.74 -8.85
C GLN A 422 -4.61 -18.72 -8.88
N LEU A 423 -4.00 -19.57 -8.05
CA LEU A 423 -2.54 -19.72 -7.97
C LEU A 423 -2.10 -21.09 -8.48
N TYR A 424 -0.85 -21.24 -8.88
CA TYR A 424 -0.25 -22.53 -9.20
C TYR A 424 1.25 -22.56 -8.84
N VAL A 425 1.80 -23.76 -8.66
CA VAL A 425 3.25 -23.92 -8.54
C VAL A 425 3.82 -24.25 -9.91
N SER A 426 4.63 -23.37 -10.47
CA SER A 426 5.14 -23.52 -11.84
C SER A 426 6.17 -24.65 -11.92
N PRO A 427 6.06 -25.54 -12.92
CA PRO A 427 7.10 -26.55 -13.14
C PRO A 427 8.41 -25.95 -13.67
N MET A 428 8.42 -24.71 -14.17
CA MET A 428 9.61 -24.06 -14.74
C MET A 428 10.65 -23.71 -13.68
N ASP A 429 10.21 -23.11 -12.58
CA ASP A 429 11.07 -22.57 -11.54
C ASP A 429 10.69 -23.01 -10.12
N GLY A 430 9.60 -23.79 -9.97
CA GLY A 430 9.13 -24.30 -8.69
C GLY A 430 8.49 -23.25 -7.79
N LYS A 431 8.19 -22.03 -8.28
CA LYS A 431 7.63 -20.93 -7.49
C LYS A 431 6.09 -20.88 -7.57
N ILE A 432 5.47 -20.09 -6.71
CA ILE A 432 4.03 -19.78 -6.76
C ILE A 432 3.81 -18.67 -7.80
N HIS A 433 2.87 -18.88 -8.72
CA HIS A 433 2.53 -17.97 -9.82
C HIS A 433 1.02 -17.74 -9.89
N LEU A 434 0.62 -16.61 -10.47
CA LEU A 434 -0.75 -16.25 -10.77
C LEU A 434 -1.22 -16.96 -12.05
N PHE A 435 -2.23 -17.83 -11.92
CA PHE A 435 -2.88 -18.44 -13.08
C PHE A 435 -3.63 -17.35 -13.87
N GLY A 436 -3.60 -17.43 -15.20
CA GLY A 436 -4.21 -16.44 -16.10
C GLY A 436 -3.34 -15.22 -16.39
N ALA A 437 -2.21 -15.05 -15.69
CA ALA A 437 -1.31 -13.95 -15.96
C ALA A 437 -0.70 -14.06 -17.37
N GLU A 438 -0.77 -12.99 -18.17
CA GLU A 438 -0.20 -13.01 -19.52
C GLU A 438 1.31 -12.79 -19.50
N THR A 439 1.77 -11.97 -18.54
CA THR A 439 3.19 -11.65 -18.34
C THR A 439 3.51 -11.45 -16.87
N GLY A 440 4.78 -11.67 -16.53
CA GLY A 440 5.35 -11.34 -15.22
C GLY A 440 6.81 -10.90 -15.35
N TYR A 441 7.30 -10.17 -14.36
CA TYR A 441 8.69 -9.74 -14.25
C TYR A 441 9.17 -9.85 -12.81
N TRP A 442 10.38 -10.38 -12.63
CA TRP A 442 11.12 -10.33 -11.38
C TRP A 442 12.38 -9.48 -11.58
N ARG A 443 12.50 -8.39 -10.82
CA ARG A 443 13.74 -7.60 -10.73
C ARG A 443 14.58 -8.18 -9.61
N ILE A 444 15.71 -8.78 -9.96
CA ILE A 444 16.53 -9.48 -8.99
C ILE A 444 17.23 -8.49 -8.07
N ASP A 445 16.98 -8.65 -6.78
CA ASP A 445 17.87 -8.25 -5.70
C ASP A 445 18.07 -9.44 -4.77
N GLN A 446 19.16 -10.20 -4.96
CA GLN A 446 19.36 -11.40 -4.15
C GLN A 446 19.59 -11.09 -2.66
N ASN A 447 20.04 -9.87 -2.32
CA ASN A 447 20.54 -9.58 -0.98
C ASN A 447 19.72 -8.51 -0.25
N ALA A 448 18.49 -8.20 -0.71
CA ALA A 448 17.65 -7.18 -0.08
C ALA A 448 18.38 -5.84 0.10
N THR A 449 19.03 -5.39 -0.97
CA THR A 449 19.83 -4.15 -1.00
C THR A 449 18.96 -2.93 -1.29
N TYR A 450 17.89 -3.10 -2.05
CA TYR A 450 17.15 -2.05 -2.73
C TYR A 450 15.70 -1.98 -2.26
N PHE A 451 15.54 -1.60 -1.00
CA PHE A 451 14.25 -1.41 -0.35
C PHE A 451 13.83 0.08 -0.36
N GLN A 452 12.58 0.40 -0.69
CA GLN A 452 12.04 1.77 -0.68
C GLN A 452 11.60 2.25 0.71
N GLY A 453 11.73 1.44 1.77
CA GLY A 453 11.44 1.84 3.15
C GLY A 453 9.94 1.85 3.41
N TRP A 454 9.41 2.83 4.14
CA TRP A 454 7.97 3.16 4.21
C TRP A 454 7.67 4.58 3.69
N GLN A 455 8.71 5.30 3.26
CA GLN A 455 8.69 6.75 3.01
C GLN A 455 8.57 7.17 1.54
N GLY A 456 8.13 6.25 0.69
CA GLY A 456 7.97 6.45 -0.76
C GLY A 456 7.62 7.86 -1.24
N TRP A 457 6.74 8.55 -0.51
CA TRP A 457 6.24 9.90 -0.81
C TRP A 457 6.59 11.00 0.21
N ARG A 458 7.02 10.66 1.44
CA ARG A 458 7.08 11.61 2.57
C ARG A 458 8.33 12.52 2.60
N GLY A 459 9.25 12.35 1.65
CA GLY A 459 10.51 13.11 1.62
C GLY A 459 11.52 12.59 2.66
N PRO A 460 12.61 13.33 2.94
CA PRO A 460 13.61 12.90 3.92
C PRO A 460 13.05 13.01 5.35
N ASN A 461 12.90 11.89 6.05
CA ASN A 461 12.56 11.88 7.48
C ASN A 461 13.81 12.02 8.37
N LEU A 462 13.76 11.60 9.63
CA LEU A 462 14.84 11.64 10.62
C LEU A 462 15.34 10.24 11.01
N GLN A 463 14.62 9.16 10.64
CA GLN A 463 15.00 7.78 10.97
C GLN A 463 16.10 7.29 10.00
N PRO A 464 17.30 6.92 10.50
CA PRO A 464 18.47 6.56 9.69
C PRO A 464 18.25 5.45 8.66
N GLU A 465 17.37 4.50 8.97
CA GLU A 465 17.08 3.30 8.17
C GLU A 465 16.34 3.64 6.86
N ASP A 466 15.72 4.82 6.78
CA ASP A 466 14.84 5.22 5.67
C ASP A 466 15.50 6.11 4.61
N PHE A 467 16.77 6.46 4.80
CA PHE A 467 17.47 7.40 3.93
C PHE A 467 18.15 6.77 2.73
N ASP A 468 18.31 5.44 2.70
CA ASP A 468 19.05 4.78 1.63
C ASP A 468 18.14 4.45 0.45
N LYS A 469 17.64 5.50 -0.22
CA LYS A 469 16.96 5.40 -1.52
C LYS A 469 17.99 5.16 -2.63
N ALA A 470 18.79 4.11 -2.47
CA ALA A 470 19.68 3.66 -3.52
C ALA A 470 18.83 2.97 -4.58
N GLU A 471 18.58 3.65 -5.70
CA GLU A 471 18.03 2.97 -6.87
C GLU A 471 19.16 2.21 -7.59
N PRO A 472 18.99 0.92 -7.95
CA PRO A 472 19.99 0.22 -8.72
C PRO A 472 20.18 0.85 -10.10
N ASN A 473 21.44 1.07 -10.48
CA ASN A 473 21.79 1.44 -11.86
C ASN A 473 21.84 0.23 -12.81
N LYS A 474 21.87 -0.98 -12.23
CA LYS A 474 21.93 -2.26 -12.94
C LYS A 474 21.31 -3.33 -12.05
N PHE A 475 20.41 -4.15 -12.59
CA PHE A 475 19.75 -5.23 -11.87
C PHE A 475 19.42 -6.36 -12.84
N GLY A 476 19.48 -7.60 -12.37
CA GLY A 476 19.03 -8.73 -13.17
C GLY A 476 17.52 -8.69 -13.35
N THR A 477 17.02 -9.19 -14.48
CA THR A 477 15.58 -9.28 -14.74
C THR A 477 15.22 -10.65 -15.31
N ILE A 478 14.20 -11.27 -14.73
CA ILE A 478 13.55 -12.46 -15.28
C ILE A 478 12.18 -12.06 -15.80
N LYS A 479 11.87 -12.47 -17.04
CA LYS A 479 10.55 -12.29 -17.67
C LYS A 479 9.84 -13.63 -17.75
N TYR A 480 8.56 -13.62 -17.42
CA TYR A 480 7.62 -14.74 -17.54
C TYR A 480 6.55 -14.42 -18.60
N GLU A 481 6.19 -15.42 -19.41
CA GLU A 481 5.19 -15.27 -20.48
C GLU A 481 4.36 -16.54 -20.68
N ASP A 482 3.05 -16.35 -20.84
CA ASP A 482 2.11 -17.36 -21.35
C ASP A 482 1.96 -17.13 -22.86
N THR A 483 2.62 -17.95 -23.64
CA THR A 483 2.71 -17.79 -25.10
C THR A 483 1.64 -18.55 -25.86
N ASP A 484 1.06 -19.58 -25.26
CA ASP A 484 0.00 -20.40 -25.87
C ASP A 484 -1.41 -20.06 -25.34
N LYS A 485 -1.50 -19.18 -24.35
CA LYS A 485 -2.72 -18.62 -23.75
C LYS A 485 -3.55 -19.66 -23.01
N ASN A 486 -2.87 -20.60 -22.35
CA ASN A 486 -3.53 -21.63 -21.55
C ASN A 486 -3.67 -21.26 -20.05
N GLY A 487 -3.17 -20.09 -19.67
CA GLY A 487 -3.18 -19.53 -18.31
C GLY A 487 -1.96 -19.88 -17.47
N PHE A 488 -1.03 -20.70 -17.99
CA PHE A 488 0.23 -21.05 -17.33
C PHE A 488 1.39 -20.40 -18.09
N PHE A 489 2.37 -19.88 -17.37
CA PHE A 489 3.60 -19.43 -18.03
C PHE A 489 4.35 -20.64 -18.60
N ASP A 490 4.71 -20.55 -19.88
CA ASP A 490 5.45 -21.60 -20.58
C ASP A 490 6.84 -21.13 -21.06
N ARG A 491 7.13 -19.83 -20.92
CA ARG A 491 8.39 -19.22 -21.35
C ARG A 491 9.01 -18.31 -20.29
N MET A 492 10.32 -18.47 -20.08
CA MET A 492 11.16 -17.60 -19.25
C MET A 492 12.29 -16.98 -20.07
N SER A 493 12.55 -15.69 -19.86
CA SER A 493 13.71 -14.99 -20.42
C SER A 493 14.55 -14.34 -19.32
N PHE A 494 15.87 -14.42 -19.43
CA PHE A 494 16.83 -14.00 -18.41
C PHE A 494 17.73 -12.89 -18.97
N ASP A 495 17.79 -11.77 -18.26
CA ASP A 495 18.80 -10.71 -18.36
C ASP A 495 19.53 -10.72 -17.02
N LEU A 496 20.53 -11.58 -16.86
CA LEU A 496 21.19 -11.74 -15.57
C LEU A 496 22.32 -10.72 -15.37
N ASP A 497 22.86 -10.18 -16.46
CA ASP A 497 23.90 -9.17 -16.32
C ASP A 497 23.29 -7.79 -16.04
N GLY A 498 22.05 -7.52 -16.47
CA GLY A 498 21.29 -6.30 -16.23
C GLY A 498 21.54 -5.22 -17.29
N ASP A 499 21.91 -5.60 -18.52
CA ASP A 499 22.11 -4.66 -19.65
C ASP A 499 20.82 -4.41 -20.47
N PHE A 500 19.69 -4.89 -19.95
CA PHE A 500 18.35 -4.80 -20.54
C PHE A 500 18.19 -5.62 -21.82
N LYS A 501 19.05 -6.63 -22.03
CA LYS A 501 18.92 -7.61 -23.11
C LYS A 501 18.91 -9.02 -22.55
N PHE A 502 17.85 -9.75 -22.84
CA PHE A 502 17.76 -11.15 -22.47
C PHE A 502 18.83 -11.98 -23.19
N GLU A 503 19.73 -12.62 -22.43
CA GLU A 503 20.79 -13.48 -22.98
C GLU A 503 20.34 -14.93 -23.17
N GLU A 504 19.28 -15.34 -22.48
CA GLU A 504 18.71 -16.68 -22.56
C GLU A 504 17.19 -16.64 -22.51
N THR A 505 16.54 -17.35 -23.44
CA THR A 505 15.10 -17.62 -23.42
C THR A 505 14.88 -19.13 -23.46
N ILE A 506 13.99 -19.61 -22.60
CA ILE A 506 13.64 -21.02 -22.46
C ILE A 506 12.12 -21.15 -22.58
N SER A 507 11.66 -22.05 -23.44
CA SER A 507 10.26 -22.46 -23.53
C SER A 507 10.11 -23.92 -23.14
N LEU A 508 9.15 -24.22 -22.28
CA LEU A 508 8.79 -25.59 -21.92
C LEU A 508 8.32 -26.37 -23.14
N ASN A 509 7.55 -25.73 -24.02
CA ASN A 509 7.08 -26.31 -25.28
C ASN A 509 8.25 -26.75 -26.17
N ASP A 510 9.28 -25.91 -26.33
CA ASP A 510 10.50 -26.26 -27.08
C ASP A 510 11.29 -27.41 -26.44
N LEU A 511 11.21 -27.56 -25.12
CA LEU A 511 11.82 -28.66 -24.37
C LEU A 511 10.94 -29.93 -24.36
N GLY A 512 9.71 -29.87 -24.87
CA GLY A 512 8.74 -30.96 -24.81
C GLY A 512 8.26 -31.26 -23.39
N LEU A 513 8.21 -30.23 -22.54
CA LEU A 513 7.73 -30.26 -21.16
C LEU A 513 6.32 -29.67 -21.10
N LYS A 514 5.56 -30.05 -20.07
CA LYS A 514 4.24 -29.46 -19.78
C LYS A 514 4.39 -28.36 -18.75
N ASP A 515 3.63 -27.31 -18.93
CA ASP A 515 3.45 -26.14 -18.06
C ASP A 515 2.29 -26.31 -17.07
N GLN A 516 1.23 -27.02 -17.47
CA GLN A 516 0.04 -27.24 -16.65
C GLN A 516 0.34 -27.84 -15.28
N ALA A 517 -0.18 -27.17 -14.24
CA ALA A 517 -0.02 -27.55 -12.85
C ALA A 517 -1.35 -27.60 -12.10
N LYS A 518 -1.31 -28.11 -10.86
CA LYS A 518 -2.45 -28.07 -9.94
C LYS A 518 -2.78 -26.61 -9.61
N LEU A 519 -4.04 -26.24 -9.74
CA LEU A 519 -4.55 -24.93 -9.34
C LEU A 519 -4.94 -24.92 -7.86
N TYR A 520 -4.59 -23.84 -7.20
CA TYR A 520 -4.99 -23.46 -5.85
C TYR A 520 -6.01 -22.32 -5.97
N GLN A 521 -7.05 -22.37 -5.14
CA GLN A 521 -8.16 -21.42 -5.18
C GLN A 521 -8.15 -20.63 -3.87
N PRO A 522 -7.55 -19.42 -3.85
CA PRO A 522 -7.59 -18.53 -2.70
C PRO A 522 -8.96 -18.45 -2.03
N ALA A 523 -10.03 -18.33 -2.81
CA ALA A 523 -11.44 -18.36 -2.35
C ALA A 523 -11.85 -19.54 -1.45
N LYS A 524 -11.04 -20.61 -1.34
CA LYS A 524 -11.30 -21.80 -0.51
C LYS A 524 -10.17 -22.09 0.47
N MET A 525 -9.13 -21.26 0.48
CA MET A 525 -7.96 -21.43 1.33
C MET A 525 -8.16 -20.66 2.62
N LYS A 526 -7.76 -21.28 3.73
CA LYS A 526 -7.51 -20.59 4.98
C LYS A 526 -6.03 -20.23 5.06
N TYR A 527 -5.67 -19.36 6.00
CA TYR A 527 -4.27 -19.01 6.26
C TYR A 527 -3.35 -20.24 6.34
N LYS A 528 -3.76 -21.28 7.08
CA LYS A 528 -2.98 -22.53 7.18
C LYS A 528 -2.72 -23.23 5.84
N ASP A 529 -3.63 -23.10 4.86
CA ASP A 529 -3.44 -23.69 3.53
C ASP A 529 -2.35 -22.96 2.74
N TYR A 530 -2.21 -21.64 2.93
CA TYR A 530 -1.12 -20.85 2.37
C TYR A 530 0.23 -21.29 2.95
N GLN A 531 0.31 -21.43 4.27
CA GLN A 531 1.52 -21.92 4.95
C GLN A 531 1.92 -23.33 4.48
N ASN A 532 0.93 -24.22 4.33
CA ASN A 532 1.18 -25.57 3.84
C ASN A 532 1.69 -25.56 2.40
N LEU A 533 1.12 -24.72 1.53
CA LEU A 533 1.56 -24.54 0.15
C LEU A 533 3.00 -24.03 0.10
N PHE A 534 3.33 -22.98 0.85
CA PHE A 534 4.67 -22.41 0.85
C PHE A 534 5.71 -23.38 1.45
N THR A 535 5.37 -24.06 2.53
CA THR A 535 6.21 -25.12 3.09
C THR A 535 6.48 -26.23 2.07
N GLU A 536 5.48 -26.65 1.29
CA GLU A 536 5.66 -27.62 0.21
C GLU A 536 6.61 -27.08 -0.87
N VAL A 537 6.40 -25.85 -1.32
CA VAL A 537 7.22 -25.17 -2.33
C VAL A 537 8.68 -25.04 -1.87
N ALA A 538 8.92 -24.51 -0.68
CA ALA A 538 10.25 -24.33 -0.10
C ALA A 538 11.01 -25.66 0.05
N ASN A 539 10.35 -26.69 0.58
CA ASN A 539 10.97 -28.02 0.71
C ASN A 539 11.28 -28.64 -0.65
N ASN A 540 10.40 -28.49 -1.65
CA ASN A 540 10.64 -28.98 -2.99
C ASN A 540 11.81 -28.25 -3.67
N GLN A 541 11.91 -26.93 -3.52
CA GLN A 541 13.04 -26.14 -4.01
C GLN A 541 14.36 -26.61 -3.39
N TRP A 542 14.37 -26.84 -2.07
CA TRP A 542 15.55 -27.33 -1.40
C TRP A 542 15.96 -28.74 -1.86
N ILE A 543 15.01 -29.68 -1.96
CA ILE A 543 15.26 -31.03 -2.49
C ILE A 543 15.81 -30.96 -3.92
N ASN A 544 15.27 -30.06 -4.75
CA ASN A 544 15.73 -29.85 -6.11
C ASN A 544 17.19 -29.36 -6.15
N ALA A 545 17.55 -28.40 -5.29
CA ALA A 545 18.92 -27.90 -5.16
C ALA A 545 19.91 -28.98 -4.68
N GLN A 546 19.49 -29.83 -3.73
CA GLN A 546 20.31 -30.97 -3.28
C GLN A 546 20.56 -31.98 -4.42
N ASN A 547 19.58 -32.22 -5.28
CA ASN A 547 19.76 -33.05 -6.46
C ASN A 547 20.71 -32.41 -7.47
N ALA A 548 20.61 -31.09 -7.69
CA ALA A 548 21.54 -30.33 -8.51
C ALA A 548 22.98 -30.41 -8.00
N LEU A 549 23.18 -30.32 -6.68
CA LEU A 549 24.49 -30.47 -6.02
C LEU A 549 25.12 -31.83 -6.35
N ASN A 550 24.34 -32.91 -6.22
CA ASN A 550 24.81 -34.27 -6.52
C ASN A 550 25.26 -34.39 -7.99
N VAL A 551 24.48 -33.85 -8.94
CA VAL A 551 24.86 -33.84 -10.36
C VAL A 551 26.13 -33.01 -10.57
N ALA A 552 26.20 -31.80 -9.99
CA ALA A 552 27.36 -30.92 -10.13
C ALA A 552 28.65 -31.59 -9.64
N GLN A 553 28.61 -32.29 -8.51
CA GLN A 553 29.75 -33.05 -7.97
C GLN A 553 30.20 -34.18 -8.91
N GLN A 554 29.27 -34.91 -9.54
CA GLN A 554 29.60 -35.94 -10.53
C GLN A 554 30.28 -35.35 -11.78
N HIS A 555 29.97 -34.09 -12.10
CA HIS A 555 30.63 -33.34 -13.17
C HIS A 555 31.88 -32.55 -12.70
N HIS A 556 32.40 -32.87 -11.51
CA HIS A 556 33.61 -32.26 -10.94
C HIS A 556 33.51 -30.73 -10.75
N ILE A 557 32.30 -30.21 -10.58
CA ILE A 557 32.09 -28.81 -10.19
C ILE A 557 32.35 -28.70 -8.68
N SER A 558 33.16 -27.71 -8.32
CA SER A 558 33.49 -27.43 -6.91
C SER A 558 32.31 -26.74 -6.22
N THR A 559 31.43 -27.51 -5.59
CA THR A 559 30.22 -26.97 -4.94
C THR A 559 30.48 -26.20 -3.64
N GLY A 560 31.70 -26.29 -3.08
CA GLY A 560 32.06 -25.60 -1.84
C GLY A 560 32.00 -24.06 -1.91
N TRP A 561 31.99 -23.47 -3.11
CA TRP A 561 31.79 -22.03 -3.31
C TRP A 561 30.42 -21.55 -2.84
N TYR A 562 29.43 -22.45 -2.85
CA TYR A 562 28.04 -22.14 -2.48
C TYR A 562 27.70 -22.59 -1.06
N ALA A 563 28.71 -22.79 -0.20
CA ALA A 563 28.51 -23.20 1.20
C ALA A 563 27.55 -22.29 1.99
N PRO A 564 27.52 -20.95 1.79
CA PRO A 564 26.53 -20.09 2.44
C PRO A 564 25.08 -20.48 2.13
N LEU A 565 24.77 -20.85 0.88
CA LEU A 565 23.43 -21.27 0.42
C LEU A 565 23.15 -22.76 0.67
N SER A 566 24.09 -23.50 1.27
CA SER A 566 23.98 -24.97 1.39
C SER A 566 23.41 -25.43 2.73
N ASN A 567 23.06 -24.50 3.62
CA ASN A 567 22.67 -24.80 4.99
C ASN A 567 21.49 -23.92 5.45
N PRO A 568 20.31 -24.03 4.80
CA PRO A 568 19.15 -23.24 5.16
C PRO A 568 18.65 -23.58 6.57
N LYS A 569 18.23 -22.56 7.32
CA LYS A 569 17.86 -22.60 8.74
C LYS A 569 16.36 -22.39 8.98
N SER A 570 15.63 -21.84 8.02
CA SER A 570 14.18 -21.62 8.08
C SER A 570 13.47 -22.19 6.85
N ILE A 571 12.13 -22.10 6.82
CA ILE A 571 11.34 -22.42 5.62
C ILE A 571 11.65 -21.40 4.52
N ARG A 572 11.68 -20.11 4.85
CA ARG A 572 12.13 -19.07 3.95
C ARG A 572 13.52 -19.27 3.37
N GLU A 573 14.53 -19.61 4.19
CA GLU A 573 15.88 -19.90 3.69
C GLU A 573 15.88 -21.11 2.74
N LYS A 574 15.04 -22.14 2.95
CA LYS A 574 14.93 -23.26 1.98
C LYS A 574 14.37 -22.83 0.63
N TYR A 575 13.42 -21.91 0.62
CA TYR A 575 12.87 -21.33 -0.60
C TYR A 575 13.93 -20.51 -1.34
N HIS A 576 14.53 -19.54 -0.65
CA HIS A 576 15.52 -18.62 -1.21
C HIS A 576 16.82 -19.34 -1.62
N ASP A 577 17.48 -20.02 -0.69
CA ASP A 577 18.74 -20.71 -0.96
C ASP A 577 18.56 -21.84 -1.96
N GLY A 578 17.43 -22.56 -1.89
CA GLY A 578 17.11 -23.63 -2.82
C GLY A 578 17.06 -23.13 -4.27
N TYR A 579 16.37 -22.03 -4.52
CA TYR A 579 16.31 -21.42 -5.85
C TYR A 579 17.70 -20.96 -6.33
N TRP A 580 18.39 -20.14 -5.53
CA TRP A 580 19.67 -19.55 -5.94
C TRP A 580 20.76 -20.60 -6.14
N LEU A 581 20.87 -21.57 -5.24
CA LEU A 581 21.81 -22.68 -5.35
C LEU A 581 21.53 -23.49 -6.62
N GLY A 582 20.26 -23.80 -6.89
CA GLY A 582 19.86 -24.48 -8.12
C GLY A 582 20.28 -23.72 -9.38
N LEU A 583 20.03 -22.41 -9.43
CA LEU A 583 20.37 -21.55 -10.57
C LEU A 583 21.88 -21.48 -10.79
N TYR A 584 22.67 -21.25 -9.74
CA TYR A 584 24.13 -21.19 -9.83
C TYR A 584 24.72 -22.50 -10.36
N LEU A 585 24.29 -23.64 -9.82
CA LEU A 585 24.76 -24.95 -10.26
C LEU A 585 24.35 -25.26 -11.70
N TYR A 586 23.14 -24.88 -12.11
CA TYR A 586 22.72 -24.97 -13.51
C TYR A 586 23.64 -24.17 -14.44
N LYS A 587 23.96 -22.92 -14.09
CA LYS A 587 24.85 -22.07 -14.90
C LYS A 587 26.28 -22.61 -14.95
N ASP A 588 26.80 -23.16 -13.84
CA ASP A 588 28.12 -23.81 -13.81
C ASP A 588 28.16 -25.07 -14.66
N LEU A 589 27.17 -25.95 -14.54
CA LEU A 589 27.01 -27.15 -15.40
C LEU A 589 26.92 -26.76 -16.87
N LYS A 590 26.14 -25.72 -17.17
CA LYS A 590 25.99 -25.18 -18.51
C LYS A 590 27.33 -24.68 -19.06
N ARG A 591 28.12 -23.96 -18.26
CA ARG A 591 29.45 -23.48 -18.65
C ARG A 591 30.45 -24.62 -18.84
N ALA A 592 30.48 -25.58 -17.92
CA ALA A 592 31.39 -26.71 -17.94
C ALA A 592 31.15 -27.62 -19.16
N THR A 593 29.91 -27.70 -19.62
CA THR A 593 29.50 -28.61 -20.71
C THR A 593 29.14 -27.88 -22.01
N LYS A 594 29.59 -26.63 -22.19
CA LYS A 594 29.21 -25.76 -23.32
C LYS A 594 29.41 -26.36 -24.71
N GLU A 595 30.41 -27.23 -24.87
CA GLU A 595 30.73 -27.88 -26.15
C GLU A 595 29.85 -29.12 -26.41
N ASN A 596 29.16 -29.65 -25.39
CA ASN A 596 28.31 -30.83 -25.48
C ASN A 596 26.83 -30.45 -25.64
N LYS A 597 26.41 -30.15 -26.87
CA LYS A 597 25.04 -29.73 -27.18
C LYS A 597 23.95 -30.72 -26.72
N THR A 598 24.23 -32.02 -26.77
CA THR A 598 23.28 -33.04 -26.30
C THR A 598 23.07 -32.95 -24.79
N PHE A 599 24.16 -32.84 -24.03
CA PHE A 599 24.10 -32.65 -22.58
C PHE A 599 23.43 -31.32 -22.22
N GLN A 600 23.71 -30.24 -22.95
CA GLN A 600 23.07 -28.94 -22.74
C GLN A 600 21.54 -29.02 -22.84
N ASN A 601 21.02 -29.75 -23.84
CA ASN A 601 19.58 -29.94 -23.97
C ASN A 601 19.01 -30.81 -22.84
N LEU A 602 19.72 -31.86 -22.42
CA LEU A 602 19.31 -32.67 -21.26
C LEU A 602 19.35 -31.86 -19.97
N LEU A 603 20.35 -31.01 -19.78
CA LEU A 603 20.51 -30.14 -18.62
C LEU A 603 19.35 -29.15 -18.51
N LYS A 604 18.96 -28.52 -19.62
CA LYS A 604 17.77 -27.66 -19.67
C LYS A 604 16.52 -28.44 -19.26
N LYS A 605 16.29 -29.62 -19.85
CA LYS A 605 15.14 -30.46 -19.48
C LYS A 605 15.17 -30.84 -18.01
N ALA A 606 16.33 -31.21 -17.47
CA ALA A 606 16.49 -31.59 -16.08
C ALA A 606 16.20 -30.43 -15.12
N TYR A 607 16.74 -29.24 -15.40
CA TYR A 607 16.53 -28.05 -14.58
C TYR A 607 15.07 -27.59 -14.60
N PHE A 608 14.52 -27.30 -15.78
CA PHE A 608 13.16 -26.75 -15.95
C PHE A 608 12.03 -27.78 -15.79
N SER A 609 12.35 -28.99 -15.31
CA SER A 609 11.36 -29.96 -14.85
C SER A 609 11.67 -30.50 -13.45
N SER A 610 12.67 -29.93 -12.78
CA SER A 610 13.20 -30.40 -11.48
C SER A 610 13.53 -31.90 -11.46
N ASN A 611 13.93 -32.45 -12.60
CA ASN A 611 14.21 -33.87 -12.80
C ASN A 611 15.69 -34.13 -13.11
N TRP A 612 16.55 -33.83 -12.12
CA TRP A 612 18.00 -34.06 -12.19
C TRP A 612 18.41 -35.52 -12.42
N LYS A 613 17.51 -36.49 -12.17
CA LYS A 613 17.76 -37.91 -12.47
C LYS A 613 18.04 -38.16 -13.94
N LEU A 614 17.62 -37.26 -14.84
CA LEU A 614 17.94 -37.32 -16.27
C LEU A 614 19.46 -37.22 -16.56
N LEU A 615 20.24 -36.70 -15.62
CA LEU A 615 21.69 -36.49 -15.74
C LEU A 615 22.51 -37.48 -14.90
N LEU A 616 21.86 -38.32 -14.10
CA LEU A 616 22.48 -39.34 -13.25
C LEU A 616 22.47 -40.74 -13.89
N GLN A 617 22.00 -40.83 -15.15
CA GLN A 617 22.01 -42.03 -15.99
C GLN A 617 23.23 -42.01 -16.92
#